data_AF-A0A1B9S6N5-F1
#
_entry.id   AF-A0A1B9S6N5-F1
#
_cell.length_a   1.000
_cell.length_b   1.000
_cell.length_c   1.000
_cell.angle_alpha   90.00
_cell.angle_beta   90.00
_cell.angle_gamma   90.00
#
_symmetry.space_group_name_H-M   'P 1'
#
loop_
_entity.id
_entity.type
_entity.pdbx_description
1 polymer ?
#
loop_
_entity_poly.entity_id
_entity_poly.type
_entity_poly.pdbx_seq_one_letter_code
_entity_poly.pdbx_strand_id
1 'polypeptide(L)'
;MQDYSPYLQRRARTLVASHAFLAFVISFGSALAQQPTPEQRSAVRAACRADFIAQCSGVTPGGIEALTCLQKHSATLSESCQKAVSAITAPRKATAFSPTEAPAAPVILVASSPTTAQRNAIKSACSSDFMKLCSGVTPGGAEALSCLQKNNSALSGSCQQAVGALSTGSAPAASPPAAGGTTTATPPAAMPSFTPRQEVRIVRETCGGDFRRLCSTVPLGGGRGIACLRENLSHLSAGCQKVLTKGL
;
A
#
# COMPACT_ATOMS: atom_id res chain seq x y z
N MET A 1 40.66 -57.36 47.72
CA MET A 1 40.04 -56.06 48.09
C MET A 1 40.08 -55.16 46.87
N GLN A 2 39.17 -54.18 46.76
CA GLN A 2 38.96 -53.24 45.64
C GLN A 2 38.04 -53.74 44.51
N ASP A 3 36.73 -53.53 44.67
CA ASP A 3 35.84 -53.25 43.53
C ASP A 3 34.65 -52.37 43.96
N TYR A 4 34.95 -51.14 44.41
CA TYR A 4 33.95 -50.15 44.86
C TYR A 4 34.22 -48.74 44.30
N SER A 5 34.99 -48.63 43.21
CA SER A 5 35.41 -47.36 42.59
C SER A 5 34.62 -46.90 41.35
N PRO A 6 33.86 -47.75 40.59
CA PRO A 6 33.18 -47.23 39.39
C PRO A 6 31.83 -46.53 39.67
N TYR A 7 31.23 -46.72 40.86
CA TYR A 7 29.89 -46.19 41.17
C TYR A 7 29.89 -44.72 41.65
N LEU A 8 30.90 -44.26 42.38
CA LEU A 8 31.01 -42.87 42.82
C LEU A 8 31.36 -41.92 41.66
N GLN A 9 32.11 -42.39 40.67
CA GLN A 9 32.52 -41.62 39.50
C GLN A 9 31.35 -41.31 38.53
N ARG A 10 30.33 -42.19 38.48
CA ARG A 10 29.10 -41.92 37.69
C ARG A 10 28.18 -40.89 38.36
N ARG A 11 28.07 -40.87 39.70
CA ARG A 11 27.23 -39.91 40.43
C ARG A 11 27.76 -38.47 40.36
N ALA A 12 29.07 -38.27 40.29
CA ALA A 12 29.68 -36.95 40.14
C ALA A 12 29.45 -36.34 38.74
N ARG A 13 29.37 -37.15 37.68
CA ARG A 13 29.05 -36.67 36.32
C ARG A 13 27.59 -36.22 36.18
N THR A 14 26.66 -36.82 36.93
CA THR A 14 25.23 -36.45 36.86
C THR A 14 24.88 -35.16 37.62
N LEU A 15 25.70 -34.70 38.57
CA LEU A 15 25.44 -33.46 39.32
C LEU A 15 26.02 -32.19 38.68
N VAL A 16 27.03 -32.30 37.81
CA VAL A 16 27.46 -31.18 36.93
C VAL A 16 26.44 -30.97 35.80
N ALA A 17 25.77 -32.04 35.36
CA ALA A 17 24.72 -31.97 34.33
C ALA A 17 23.41 -31.31 34.80
N SER A 18 23.19 -31.14 36.10
CA SER A 18 21.95 -30.55 36.66
C SER A 18 22.07 -29.07 37.08
N HIS A 19 23.28 -28.50 37.15
CA HIS A 19 23.47 -27.03 37.33
C HIS A 19 23.85 -26.31 36.03
N ALA A 20 24.21 -27.03 34.96
CA ALA A 20 24.35 -26.45 33.62
C ALA A 20 22.99 -26.28 32.90
N PHE A 21 21.92 -26.89 33.40
CA PHE A 21 20.58 -26.83 32.77
C PHE A 21 19.68 -25.70 33.32
N LEU A 22 20.15 -24.94 34.31
CA LEU A 22 19.37 -23.88 34.97
C LEU A 22 20.06 -22.52 35.04
N ALA A 23 21.12 -22.29 34.24
CA ALA A 23 21.88 -21.03 34.31
C ALA A 23 22.33 -20.37 32.99
N PHE A 24 22.09 -20.92 31.79
CA PHE A 24 22.39 -20.16 30.56
C PHE A 24 21.67 -20.64 29.29
N VAL A 25 20.37 -20.93 29.36
CA VAL A 25 19.50 -20.96 28.17
C VAL A 25 18.67 -19.67 28.12
N ILE A 26 19.32 -18.54 28.43
CA ILE A 26 18.85 -17.18 28.17
C ILE A 26 19.88 -16.52 27.23
N SER A 27 20.01 -17.08 26.04
CA SER A 27 20.75 -16.48 24.92
C SER A 27 20.24 -16.99 23.57
N PHE A 28 18.92 -17.15 23.43
CA PHE A 28 18.29 -16.99 22.12
C PHE A 28 18.00 -15.50 21.95
N GLY A 29 19.07 -14.73 21.76
CA GLY A 29 18.96 -13.39 21.21
C GLY A 29 18.20 -13.53 19.90
N SER A 30 17.01 -12.93 19.84
CA SER A 30 16.26 -12.81 18.61
C SER A 30 17.10 -11.98 17.65
N ALA A 31 17.95 -12.66 16.87
CA ALA A 31 18.38 -12.17 15.58
C ALA A 31 17.12 -12.13 14.71
N LEU A 32 16.29 -11.10 14.92
CA LEU A 32 15.42 -10.60 13.89
C LEU A 32 16.35 -10.37 12.72
N ALA A 33 16.34 -11.28 11.74
CA ALA A 33 16.81 -10.95 10.41
C ALA A 33 16.11 -9.62 10.10
N GLN A 34 16.87 -8.52 10.09
CA GLN A 34 16.33 -7.19 9.80
C GLN A 34 15.76 -7.27 8.38
N GLN A 35 14.49 -7.63 8.28
CA GLN A 35 13.80 -7.58 7.02
C GLN A 35 13.80 -6.12 6.59
N PRO A 36 14.14 -5.82 5.33
CA PRO A 36 14.17 -4.45 4.86
C PRO A 36 12.84 -3.78 5.15
N THR A 37 12.89 -2.59 5.74
CA THR A 37 11.69 -1.86 6.15
C THR A 37 10.81 -1.57 4.91
N PRO A 38 9.49 -1.40 5.07
CA PRO A 38 8.61 -1.10 3.95
C PRO A 38 9.08 0.13 3.13
N GLU A 39 9.68 1.12 3.78
CA GLU A 39 10.28 2.30 3.15
C GLU A 39 11.47 1.91 2.28
N GLN A 40 12.41 1.12 2.81
CA GLN A 40 13.58 0.64 2.05
C GLN A 40 13.15 -0.20 0.84
N ARG A 41 12.17 -1.09 1.00
CA ARG A 41 11.62 -1.89 -0.10
C ARG A 41 10.97 -1.01 -1.17
N SER A 42 10.30 0.06 -0.78
CA SER A 42 9.69 1.00 -1.72
C SER A 42 10.73 1.82 -2.48
N ALA A 43 11.82 2.22 -1.81
CA ALA A 43 12.93 2.94 -2.41
C ALA A 43 13.66 2.09 -3.44
N VAL A 44 13.96 0.81 -3.14
CA VAL A 44 14.55 -0.12 -4.12
C VAL A 44 13.62 -0.35 -5.29
N ARG A 45 12.31 -0.52 -5.05
CA ARG A 45 11.34 -0.72 -6.14
C ARG A 45 11.23 0.49 -7.06
N ALA A 46 11.40 1.71 -6.53
CA ALA A 46 11.42 2.93 -7.32
C ALA A 46 12.69 3.03 -8.16
N ALA A 47 13.86 2.78 -7.55
CA ALA A 47 15.16 2.84 -8.22
C ALA A 47 15.32 1.75 -9.29
N CYS A 48 14.81 0.54 -9.02
CA CYS A 48 14.99 -0.63 -9.88
C CYS A 48 13.86 -0.87 -10.88
N ARG A 49 12.89 0.05 -11.00
CA ARG A 49 11.67 -0.22 -11.77
C ARG A 49 11.96 -0.50 -13.25
N ALA A 50 12.81 0.32 -13.87
CA ALA A 50 13.16 0.17 -15.28
C ALA A 50 13.96 -1.11 -15.52
N ASP A 51 14.99 -1.36 -14.71
CA ASP A 51 15.82 -2.56 -14.82
C ASP A 51 15.03 -3.84 -14.53
N PHE A 52 14.09 -3.80 -13.60
CA PHE A 52 13.21 -4.94 -13.30
C PHE A 52 12.30 -5.29 -14.48
N ILE A 53 11.77 -4.30 -15.19
CA ILE A 53 10.94 -4.54 -16.38
C ILE A 53 11.80 -5.13 -17.51
N ALA A 54 13.03 -4.67 -17.67
CA ALA A 54 13.94 -5.14 -18.72
C ALA A 54 14.48 -6.56 -18.46
N GLN A 55 14.91 -6.85 -17.22
CA GLN A 55 15.62 -8.10 -16.89
C GLN A 55 14.76 -9.11 -16.11
N CYS A 56 13.65 -8.71 -15.50
CA CYS A 56 12.91 -9.53 -14.52
C CYS A 56 11.38 -9.55 -14.70
N SER A 57 10.86 -9.23 -15.89
CA SER A 57 9.42 -9.11 -16.17
C SER A 57 8.60 -10.39 -15.93
N GLY A 58 9.23 -11.57 -15.92
CA GLY A 58 8.58 -12.86 -15.60
C GLY A 58 8.42 -13.14 -14.10
N VAL A 59 8.88 -12.26 -13.22
CA VAL A 59 8.90 -12.48 -11.76
C VAL A 59 7.87 -11.62 -11.05
N THR A 60 7.20 -12.18 -10.03
CA THR A 60 6.21 -11.44 -9.24
C THR A 60 6.87 -10.29 -8.46
N PRO A 61 6.45 -9.03 -8.68
CA PRO A 61 7.08 -7.87 -8.07
C PRO A 61 6.82 -7.80 -6.56
N GLY A 62 7.83 -7.35 -5.81
CA GLY A 62 7.71 -7.05 -4.37
C GLY A 62 8.00 -8.21 -3.41
N GLY A 63 8.23 -9.42 -3.93
CA GLY A 63 8.68 -10.58 -3.15
C GLY A 63 10.20 -10.77 -3.14
N ILE A 64 10.66 -11.81 -2.45
CA ILE A 64 12.07 -12.23 -2.41
C ILE A 64 12.54 -12.68 -3.80
N GLU A 65 11.65 -13.28 -4.60
CA GLU A 65 11.91 -13.65 -5.98
C GLU A 65 12.36 -12.46 -6.84
N ALA A 66 11.70 -11.30 -6.67
CA ALA A 66 12.05 -10.09 -7.41
C ALA A 66 13.45 -9.58 -7.05
N LEU A 67 13.82 -9.62 -5.76
CA LEU A 67 15.17 -9.25 -5.33
C LEU A 67 16.22 -10.24 -5.82
N THR A 68 15.91 -11.54 -5.83
CA THR A 68 16.80 -12.59 -6.31
C THR A 68 17.08 -12.44 -7.81
N CYS A 69 16.06 -12.11 -8.59
CA CYS A 69 16.23 -11.82 -10.02
C CYS A 69 17.14 -10.59 -10.23
N LEU A 70 16.88 -9.48 -9.53
CA LEU A 70 17.72 -8.29 -9.61
C LEU A 70 19.17 -8.58 -9.20
N GLN A 71 19.40 -9.35 -8.13
CA GLN A 71 20.75 -9.73 -7.70
C GLN A 71 21.50 -10.52 -8.78
N LYS A 72 20.83 -11.47 -9.45
CA LYS A 72 21.42 -12.24 -10.57
C LYS A 72 21.79 -11.34 -11.75
N HIS A 73 21.05 -10.27 -11.98
CA HIS A 73 21.29 -9.30 -13.04
C HIS A 73 22.12 -8.09 -12.61
N SER A 74 22.70 -8.08 -11.40
CA SER A 74 23.34 -6.90 -10.77
C SER A 74 24.41 -6.20 -11.60
N ALA A 75 25.13 -6.91 -12.47
CA ALA A 75 26.14 -6.35 -13.38
C ALA A 75 25.54 -5.63 -14.61
N THR A 76 24.27 -5.87 -14.91
CA THR A 76 23.52 -5.27 -16.03
C THR A 76 22.46 -4.25 -15.58
N LEU A 77 22.30 -4.07 -14.26
CA LEU A 77 21.40 -3.06 -13.72
C LEU A 77 22.04 -1.67 -13.85
N SER A 78 21.20 -0.65 -13.91
CA SER A 78 21.59 0.73 -13.71
C SER A 78 22.32 0.93 -12.36
N GLU A 79 23.24 1.89 -12.30
CA GLU A 79 24.00 2.20 -11.08
C GLU A 79 23.09 2.54 -9.89
N SER A 80 21.97 3.22 -10.16
CA SER A 80 20.99 3.59 -9.13
C SER A 80 20.30 2.35 -8.56
N CYS A 81 19.91 1.39 -9.40
CA CYS A 81 19.32 0.15 -8.95
C CYS A 81 20.35 -0.76 -8.24
N GLN A 82 21.57 -0.88 -8.77
CA GLN A 82 22.63 -1.70 -8.19
C GLN A 82 23.01 -1.21 -6.79
N LYS A 83 23.13 0.11 -6.57
CA LYS A 83 23.36 0.71 -5.24
C LYS A 83 22.21 0.40 -4.28
N ALA A 84 20.97 0.50 -4.76
CA ALA A 84 19.77 0.26 -3.95
C ALA A 84 19.65 -1.21 -3.51
N VAL A 85 19.97 -2.17 -4.39
CA VAL A 85 19.97 -3.62 -4.08
C VAL A 85 21.13 -3.99 -3.16
N SER A 86 22.31 -3.42 -3.38
CA SER A 86 23.51 -3.65 -2.55
C SER A 86 23.32 -3.17 -1.11
N ALA A 87 22.66 -2.02 -0.92
CA ALA A 87 22.37 -1.46 0.40
C ALA A 87 21.43 -2.32 1.26
N ILE A 88 20.68 -3.23 0.65
CA ILE A 88 19.76 -4.16 1.34
C ILE A 88 20.36 -5.56 1.48
N THR A 89 21.27 -5.94 0.57
CA THR A 89 21.89 -7.28 0.54
C THR A 89 23.13 -7.37 1.43
N ALA A 90 23.83 -6.24 1.65
CA ALA A 90 24.99 -6.22 2.53
C ALA A 90 24.56 -6.35 4.01
N PRO A 91 25.21 -7.23 4.81
CA PRO A 91 25.07 -7.18 6.25
C PRO A 91 25.55 -5.79 6.69
N ARG A 92 24.69 -5.01 7.34
CA ARG A 92 25.11 -3.75 7.95
C ARG A 92 26.17 -4.07 8.99
N LYS A 93 27.44 -3.99 8.63
CA LYS A 93 28.45 -3.62 9.63
C LYS A 93 28.10 -2.19 9.97
N ALA A 94 27.62 -1.96 11.19
CA ALA A 94 27.37 -0.63 11.71
C ALA A 94 28.72 0.10 11.78
N THR A 95 29.14 0.71 10.67
CA THR A 95 30.04 1.84 10.74
C THR A 95 29.20 3.01 11.20
N ALA A 96 29.39 3.39 12.46
CA ALA A 96 28.95 4.67 12.98
C ALA A 96 29.36 5.75 11.97
N PHE A 97 28.37 6.32 11.28
CA PHE A 97 28.56 7.54 10.52
C PHE A 97 28.57 8.66 11.55
N SER A 98 29.76 8.95 12.09
CA SER A 98 29.98 10.24 12.77
C SER A 98 29.70 11.34 11.74
N PRO A 99 28.91 12.37 12.08
CA PRO A 99 28.75 13.52 11.21
C PRO A 99 30.06 14.32 11.27
N THR A 100 30.96 14.07 10.32
CA THR A 100 32.07 14.99 10.06
C THR A 100 31.61 15.99 9.02
N GLU A 101 31.53 17.23 9.50
CA GLU A 101 31.36 18.50 8.82
C GLU A 101 32.13 18.60 7.48
N ALA A 102 31.41 18.93 6.40
CA ALA A 102 31.95 19.44 5.13
C ALA A 102 30.84 20.24 4.41
N PRO A 103 31.18 21.26 3.61
CA PRO A 103 30.64 22.61 3.74
C PRO A 103 29.24 22.80 3.14
N ALA A 104 28.58 23.86 3.63
CA ALA A 104 27.31 24.38 3.17
C ALA A 104 27.31 24.61 1.64
N ALA A 105 26.77 23.65 0.90
CA ALA A 105 26.26 23.86 -0.45
C ALA A 105 24.74 24.13 -0.34
N PRO A 106 24.20 25.08 -1.12
CA PRO A 106 22.84 25.56 -0.93
C PRO A 106 21.84 24.41 -1.15
N VAL A 107 20.91 24.26 -0.21
CA VAL A 107 19.70 23.45 -0.34
C VAL A 107 18.91 23.98 -1.55
N ILE A 108 19.16 23.40 -2.71
CA ILE A 108 18.24 23.54 -3.85
C ILE A 108 17.02 22.71 -3.48
N LEU A 109 15.92 23.40 -3.20
CA LEU A 109 14.57 22.85 -3.12
C LEU A 109 14.29 22.09 -4.42
N VAL A 110 14.41 20.77 -4.41
CA VAL A 110 14.02 19.94 -5.55
C VAL A 110 12.52 20.10 -5.75
N ALA A 111 12.16 20.62 -6.92
CA ALA A 111 10.80 20.85 -7.36
C ALA A 111 9.94 19.57 -7.33
N SER A 112 8.86 19.64 -6.55
CA SER A 112 7.49 19.24 -6.89
C SER A 112 7.25 17.88 -7.57
N SER A 113 7.91 16.80 -7.14
CA SER A 113 7.42 15.46 -7.45
C SER A 113 6.34 15.04 -6.46
N PRO A 114 5.15 14.57 -6.91
CA PRO A 114 4.10 14.09 -6.02
C PRO A 114 4.61 13.00 -5.09
N THR A 115 4.34 13.12 -3.80
CA THR A 115 4.66 12.08 -2.80
C THR A 115 3.95 10.77 -3.14
N THR A 116 4.46 9.65 -2.64
CA THR A 116 3.81 8.33 -2.84
C THR A 116 2.37 8.31 -2.34
N ALA A 117 2.09 8.99 -1.23
CA ALA A 117 0.74 9.13 -0.70
C ALA A 117 -0.18 9.87 -1.69
N GLN A 118 0.27 10.99 -2.25
CA GLN A 118 -0.47 11.73 -3.27
C GLN A 118 -0.68 10.90 -4.54
N ARG A 119 0.35 10.19 -5.03
CA ARG A 119 0.21 9.30 -6.19
C ARG A 119 -0.82 8.19 -5.97
N ASN A 120 -0.86 7.61 -4.76
CA ASN A 120 -1.84 6.59 -4.42
C ASN A 120 -3.26 7.17 -4.34
N ALA A 121 -3.41 8.35 -3.75
CA ALA A 121 -4.70 9.06 -3.68
C ALA A 121 -5.24 9.42 -5.07
N ILE A 122 -4.38 9.84 -5.99
CA ILE A 122 -4.76 10.10 -7.38
C ILE A 122 -5.11 8.79 -8.08
N LYS A 123 -4.32 7.74 -7.89
CA LYS A 123 -4.59 6.44 -8.51
C LYS A 123 -5.95 5.88 -8.07
N SER A 124 -6.32 6.01 -6.80
CA SER A 124 -7.63 5.56 -6.33
C SER A 124 -8.76 6.42 -6.88
N ALA A 125 -8.64 7.75 -6.81
CA ALA A 125 -9.65 8.69 -7.28
C ALA A 125 -9.85 8.66 -8.81
N CYS A 126 -8.79 8.44 -9.56
CA CYS A 126 -8.77 8.50 -11.03
C CYS A 126 -8.82 7.13 -11.71
N SER A 127 -8.92 6.02 -10.98
CA SER A 127 -8.82 4.67 -11.54
C SER A 127 -9.80 4.39 -12.68
N SER A 128 -11.06 4.78 -12.52
CA SER A 128 -12.11 4.63 -13.55
C SER A 128 -11.86 5.51 -14.77
N ASP A 129 -11.53 6.78 -14.55
CA ASP A 129 -11.29 7.73 -15.65
C ASP A 129 -10.02 7.37 -16.43
N PHE A 130 -8.99 6.90 -15.73
CA PHE A 130 -7.76 6.41 -16.32
C PHE A 130 -7.99 5.21 -17.24
N MET A 131 -8.84 4.25 -16.85
CA MET A 131 -9.16 3.11 -17.70
C MET A 131 -9.91 3.51 -18.98
N LYS A 132 -10.71 4.59 -18.92
CA LYS A 132 -11.50 5.07 -20.08
C LYS A 132 -10.69 5.98 -21.01
N LEU A 133 -9.84 6.85 -20.44
CA LEU A 133 -9.20 7.96 -21.17
C LEU A 133 -7.69 7.74 -21.39
N CYS A 134 -7.06 6.86 -20.61
CA CYS A 134 -5.60 6.70 -20.53
C CYS A 134 -5.13 5.24 -20.54
N SER A 135 -5.93 4.31 -21.08
CA SER A 135 -5.64 2.86 -21.06
C SER A 135 -4.34 2.43 -21.74
N GLY A 136 -3.79 3.25 -22.65
CA GLY A 136 -2.50 3.03 -23.30
C GLY A 136 -1.27 3.50 -22.52
N VAL A 137 -1.46 4.02 -21.30
CA VAL A 137 -0.39 4.66 -20.51
C VAL A 137 -0.11 3.84 -19.24
N THR A 138 1.15 3.83 -18.79
CA THR A 138 1.55 3.12 -17.56
C THR A 138 1.01 3.83 -16.32
N PRO A 139 0.19 3.19 -15.48
CA PRO A 139 -0.42 3.82 -14.31
C PRO A 139 0.60 4.18 -13.21
N GLY A 140 0.41 5.35 -12.60
CA GLY A 140 1.19 5.81 -11.44
C GLY A 140 2.53 6.49 -11.75
N GLY A 141 2.88 6.63 -13.03
CA GLY A 141 4.03 7.42 -13.51
C GLY A 141 3.67 8.86 -13.88
N ALA A 142 4.67 9.61 -14.34
CA ALA A 142 4.49 10.98 -14.83
C ALA A 142 3.65 11.03 -16.12
N GLU A 143 3.73 9.97 -16.93
CA GLU A 143 2.97 9.79 -18.15
C GLU A 143 1.47 9.67 -17.85
N ALA A 144 1.12 8.93 -16.78
CA ALA A 144 -0.26 8.82 -16.33
C ALA A 144 -0.83 10.17 -15.89
N LEU A 145 -0.04 10.95 -15.15
CA LEU A 145 -0.45 12.30 -14.76
C LEU A 145 -0.61 13.23 -15.97
N SER A 146 0.31 13.17 -16.94
CA SER A 146 0.19 13.95 -18.18
C SER A 146 -1.07 13.58 -18.98
N CYS A 147 -1.41 12.30 -19.06
CA CYS A 147 -2.63 11.87 -19.76
C CYS A 147 -3.89 12.35 -19.04
N LEU A 148 -3.94 12.23 -17.70
CA LEU A 148 -5.05 12.75 -16.90
C LEU A 148 -5.18 14.27 -17.04
N GLN A 149 -4.08 15.01 -16.98
CA GLN A 149 -4.08 16.47 -17.14
C GLN A 149 -4.58 16.91 -18.52
N LYS A 150 -4.21 16.20 -19.60
CA LYS A 150 -4.73 16.48 -20.96
C LYS A 150 -6.22 16.23 -21.09
N ASN A 151 -6.77 15.30 -20.32
CA ASN A 151 -8.19 14.97 -20.31
C ASN A 151 -8.94 15.59 -19.13
N ASN A 152 -8.38 16.62 -18.48
CA ASN A 152 -8.89 17.12 -17.20
C ASN A 152 -10.39 17.46 -17.24
N SER A 153 -10.89 18.04 -18.32
CA SER A 153 -12.30 18.37 -18.53
C SER A 153 -13.24 17.16 -18.65
N ALA A 154 -12.72 15.99 -19.02
CA ALA A 154 -13.47 14.74 -19.16
C ALA A 154 -13.32 13.82 -17.92
N LEU A 155 -12.48 14.19 -16.95
CA LEU A 155 -12.32 13.46 -15.70
C LEU A 155 -13.54 13.63 -14.78
N SER A 156 -13.77 12.67 -13.90
CA SER A 156 -14.75 12.81 -12.81
C SER A 156 -14.34 13.93 -11.84
N GLY A 157 -15.31 14.56 -11.18
CA GLY A 157 -15.03 15.64 -10.23
C GLY A 157 -14.07 15.24 -9.10
N SER A 158 -14.13 13.98 -8.64
CA SER A 158 -13.18 13.44 -7.65
C SER A 158 -11.75 13.32 -8.19
N CYS A 159 -11.59 12.94 -9.46
CA CYS A 159 -10.28 12.84 -10.08
C CYS A 159 -9.69 14.21 -10.41
N GLN A 160 -10.51 15.16 -10.89
CA GLN A 160 -10.12 16.56 -11.11
C GLN A 160 -9.60 17.21 -9.81
N GLN A 161 -10.27 16.98 -8.68
CA GLN A 161 -9.83 17.48 -7.38
C GLN A 161 -8.47 16.89 -6.97
N ALA A 162 -8.28 15.59 -7.16
CA ALA A 162 -7.02 14.92 -6.81
C ALA A 162 -5.84 15.39 -7.67
N VAL A 163 -6.06 15.61 -8.97
CA VAL A 163 -5.03 16.12 -9.89
C VAL A 163 -4.77 17.62 -9.66
N GLY A 164 -5.80 18.40 -9.36
CA GLY A 164 -5.71 19.84 -9.06
C GLY A 164 -4.93 20.13 -7.77
N ALA A 165 -5.07 19.29 -6.74
CA ALA A 165 -4.33 19.40 -5.48
C ALA A 165 -2.80 19.28 -5.67
N LEU A 166 -2.33 18.60 -6.72
CA LEU A 166 -0.90 18.60 -7.07
C LEU A 166 -0.43 19.93 -7.66
N SER A 167 -1.28 20.58 -8.45
CA SER A 167 -0.92 21.81 -9.17
C SER A 167 -0.80 23.02 -8.26
N THR A 168 -1.44 22.99 -7.09
CA THR A 168 -1.41 24.07 -6.09
C THR A 168 -0.37 23.84 -4.98
N GLY A 169 0.43 22.77 -5.06
CA GLY A 169 1.42 22.43 -4.03
C GLY A 169 0.82 22.14 -2.64
N SER A 170 -0.51 22.08 -2.55
CA SER A 170 -1.22 21.81 -1.31
C SER A 170 -1.37 20.30 -1.17
N ALA A 171 -0.46 19.70 -0.40
CA ALA A 171 -0.68 18.38 0.13
C ALA A 171 -2.07 18.35 0.81
N PRO A 172 -2.91 17.34 0.56
CA PRO A 172 -3.97 17.08 1.53
C PRO A 172 -3.23 16.67 2.80
N ALA A 173 -3.22 17.56 3.79
CA ALA A 173 -2.88 17.19 5.14
C ALA A 173 -3.74 15.96 5.46
N ALA A 174 -3.08 14.84 5.69
CA ALA A 174 -3.70 13.67 6.26
C ALA A 174 -4.13 14.05 7.68
N SER A 175 -5.32 14.60 7.83
CA SER A 175 -6.02 14.57 9.09
C SER A 175 -6.81 13.26 9.13
N PRO A 176 -6.68 12.42 10.17
CA PRO A 176 -7.65 11.36 10.41
C PRO A 176 -9.04 11.98 10.63
N PRO A 177 -10.16 11.30 10.33
CA PRO A 177 -11.48 11.82 10.68
C PRO A 177 -11.62 11.71 12.20
N ALA A 178 -11.28 12.80 12.90
CA ALA A 178 -11.77 13.03 14.24
C ALA A 178 -13.24 13.44 14.14
N ALA A 179 -14.06 12.79 14.96
CA ALA A 179 -15.46 13.07 15.12
C ALA A 179 -15.71 14.53 15.55
N GLY A 180 -16.78 15.12 15.02
CA GLY A 180 -17.54 16.19 15.68
C GLY A 180 -17.49 17.58 15.04
N GLY A 181 -18.67 18.07 14.64
CA GLY A 181 -19.07 19.46 14.91
C GLY A 181 -19.02 20.49 13.76
N THR A 182 -20.05 20.45 12.90
CA THR A 182 -20.81 21.57 12.30
C THR A 182 -20.18 22.97 12.12
N THR A 183 -20.11 23.46 10.87
CA THR A 183 -20.98 24.56 10.38
C THR A 183 -20.96 24.72 8.84
N THR A 184 -22.17 24.56 8.29
CA THR A 184 -22.81 25.03 7.05
C THR A 184 -22.01 25.71 5.92
N ALA A 185 -21.88 24.97 4.81
CA ALA A 185 -22.11 25.48 3.46
C ALA A 185 -22.68 24.31 2.62
N THR A 186 -23.98 24.33 2.31
CA THR A 186 -24.73 23.24 1.66
C THR A 186 -24.16 22.88 0.29
N PRO A 187 -23.48 21.72 0.15
CA PRO A 187 -23.21 21.13 -1.15
C PRO A 187 -24.52 20.52 -1.68
N PRO A 188 -24.71 20.39 -3.01
CA PRO A 188 -25.82 19.59 -3.52
C PRO A 188 -25.71 18.20 -2.88
N ALA A 189 -26.83 17.71 -2.34
CA ALA A 189 -26.89 16.51 -1.51
C ALA A 189 -26.11 15.36 -2.16
N ALA A 190 -24.85 15.17 -1.72
CA ALA A 190 -24.04 14.06 -2.16
C ALA A 190 -24.76 12.80 -1.68
N MET A 191 -25.25 12.00 -2.63
CA MET A 191 -26.00 10.81 -2.30
C MET A 191 -25.19 9.92 -1.34
N PRO A 192 -25.80 9.34 -0.30
CA PRO A 192 -25.11 8.64 0.77
C PRO A 192 -24.21 7.51 0.24
N SER A 193 -22.91 7.55 0.49
CA SER A 193 -22.01 6.45 0.11
C SER A 193 -22.19 5.25 1.04
N PHE A 194 -22.36 4.06 0.47
CA PHE A 194 -22.50 2.82 1.23
C PHE A 194 -21.24 1.97 1.15
N THR A 195 -20.85 1.35 2.26
CA THR A 195 -19.77 0.35 2.30
C THR A 195 -20.20 -0.92 1.56
N PRO A 196 -19.25 -1.77 1.10
CA PRO A 196 -19.58 -3.04 0.46
C PRO A 196 -20.47 -3.96 1.32
N ARG A 197 -20.33 -3.89 2.65
CA ARG A 197 -21.21 -4.64 3.57
C ARG A 197 -22.63 -4.06 3.62
N GLN A 198 -22.76 -2.74 3.62
CA GLN A 198 -24.06 -2.07 3.57
C GLN A 198 -24.76 -2.28 2.23
N GLU A 199 -24.04 -2.29 1.12
CA GLU A 199 -24.58 -2.60 -0.21
C GLU A 199 -25.34 -3.93 -0.20
N VAL A 200 -24.70 -5.01 0.29
CA VAL A 200 -25.33 -6.33 0.34
C VAL A 200 -26.56 -6.32 1.26
N ARG A 201 -26.50 -5.62 2.39
CA ARG A 201 -27.64 -5.48 3.31
C ARG A 201 -28.81 -4.76 2.66
N ILE A 202 -28.56 -3.58 2.07
CA ILE A 202 -29.58 -2.73 1.43
C ILE A 202 -30.24 -3.49 0.28
N VAL A 203 -29.45 -4.16 -0.56
CA VAL A 203 -29.98 -4.97 -1.65
C VAL A 203 -30.80 -6.14 -1.13
N ARG A 204 -30.38 -6.81 -0.05
CA ARG A 204 -31.14 -7.96 0.48
C ARG A 204 -32.44 -7.54 1.18
N GLU A 205 -32.41 -6.46 1.96
CA GLU A 205 -33.48 -6.09 2.89
C GLU A 205 -34.49 -5.11 2.28
N THR A 206 -34.04 -4.11 1.52
CA THR A 206 -34.90 -3.00 1.07
C THR A 206 -35.05 -2.95 -0.45
N CYS A 207 -33.96 -3.17 -1.18
CA CYS A 207 -33.91 -2.99 -2.63
C CYS A 207 -33.99 -4.30 -3.43
N GLY A 208 -34.28 -5.43 -2.79
CA GLY A 208 -34.08 -6.77 -3.40
C GLY A 208 -35.01 -7.08 -4.57
N GLY A 209 -36.25 -6.58 -4.52
CA GLY A 209 -37.19 -6.70 -5.65
C GLY A 209 -36.74 -5.87 -6.84
N ASP A 210 -36.39 -4.60 -6.60
CA ASP A 210 -35.92 -3.67 -7.62
C ASP A 210 -34.61 -4.15 -8.26
N PHE A 211 -33.67 -4.62 -7.44
CA PHE A 211 -32.38 -5.14 -7.90
C PHE A 211 -32.53 -6.37 -8.79
N ARG A 212 -33.39 -7.33 -8.43
CA ARG A 212 -33.65 -8.50 -9.28
C ARG A 212 -34.30 -8.15 -10.61
N ARG A 213 -35.14 -7.11 -10.62
CA ARG A 213 -35.86 -6.69 -11.84
C ARG A 213 -34.99 -5.85 -12.78
N LEU A 214 -34.14 -4.98 -12.23
CA LEU A 214 -33.43 -3.95 -12.99
C LEU A 214 -31.92 -4.17 -13.07
N CYS A 215 -31.32 -4.89 -12.12
CA CYS A 215 -29.87 -5.01 -11.93
C CYS A 215 -29.39 -6.46 -11.75
N SER A 216 -30.15 -7.47 -12.17
CA SER A 216 -29.86 -8.89 -11.90
C SER A 216 -28.50 -9.38 -12.42
N THR A 217 -27.99 -8.78 -13.48
CA THR A 217 -26.68 -9.11 -14.08
C THR A 217 -25.50 -8.42 -13.40
N VAL A 218 -25.76 -7.50 -12.46
CA VAL A 218 -24.71 -6.71 -11.82
C VAL A 218 -24.14 -7.47 -10.61
N PRO A 219 -22.83 -7.75 -10.58
CA PRO A 219 -22.23 -8.43 -9.45
C PRO A 219 -22.20 -7.52 -8.23
N LEU A 220 -22.78 -7.97 -7.12
CA LEU A 220 -22.76 -7.26 -5.85
C LEU A 220 -21.32 -7.06 -5.34
N GLY A 221 -21.10 -5.92 -4.67
CA GLY A 221 -19.83 -5.58 -4.05
C GLY A 221 -19.07 -4.49 -4.79
N GLY A 222 -18.30 -3.71 -4.04
CA GLY A 222 -17.54 -2.58 -4.60
C GLY A 222 -18.40 -1.41 -5.06
N GLY A 223 -19.67 -1.33 -4.62
CA GLY A 223 -20.59 -0.24 -4.94
C GLY A 223 -21.34 -0.41 -6.27
N ARG A 224 -21.11 -1.49 -7.01
CA ARG A 224 -21.68 -1.70 -8.35
C ARG A 224 -23.20 -1.87 -8.31
N GLY A 225 -23.71 -2.60 -7.33
CA GLY A 225 -25.15 -2.82 -7.22
C GLY A 225 -25.90 -1.54 -6.85
N ILE A 226 -25.33 -0.74 -5.95
CA ILE A 226 -25.85 0.58 -5.61
C ILE A 226 -25.79 1.54 -6.80
N ALA A 227 -24.71 1.50 -7.59
CA ALA A 227 -24.59 2.33 -8.79
C ALA A 227 -25.69 2.01 -9.81
N CYS A 228 -25.92 0.73 -10.11
CA CYS A 228 -27.00 0.32 -11.01
C CYS A 228 -28.38 0.75 -10.50
N LEU A 229 -28.64 0.60 -9.19
CA LEU A 229 -29.90 1.07 -8.61
C LEU A 229 -30.04 2.60 -8.73
N ARG A 230 -28.95 3.36 -8.55
CA ARG A 230 -28.97 4.83 -8.71
C ARG A 230 -29.28 5.29 -10.13
N GLU A 231 -28.74 4.60 -11.12
CA GLU A 231 -29.04 4.86 -12.53
C GLU A 231 -30.52 4.62 -12.87
N ASN A 232 -31.20 3.79 -12.08
CA ASN A 232 -32.62 3.44 -12.26
C ASN A 232 -33.55 4.06 -11.20
N LEU A 233 -33.14 5.14 -10.50
CA LEU A 233 -33.86 5.74 -9.36
C LEU A 233 -35.36 5.97 -9.58
N SER A 234 -35.77 6.37 -10.79
CA SER A 234 -37.16 6.63 -11.17
C SER A 234 -38.02 5.37 -11.28
N HIS A 235 -37.40 4.19 -11.42
CA HIS A 235 -38.06 2.90 -11.58
C HIS A 235 -38.02 2.03 -10.32
N LEU A 236 -37.37 2.50 -9.25
CA LEU A 236 -37.29 1.80 -7.98
C LEU A 236 -38.57 1.96 -7.16
N SER A 237 -38.81 1.03 -6.25
CA SER A 237 -39.77 1.21 -5.18
C SER A 237 -39.44 2.44 -4.31
N ALA A 238 -40.47 3.09 -3.78
CA ALA A 238 -40.32 4.27 -2.92
C ALA A 238 -39.42 3.99 -1.69
N GLY A 239 -39.46 2.78 -1.16
CA GLY A 239 -38.60 2.34 -0.05
C GLY A 239 -37.13 2.29 -0.45
N CYS A 240 -36.81 1.67 -1.58
CA CYS A 240 -35.44 1.60 -2.08
C CYS A 240 -34.91 3.00 -2.48
N GLN A 241 -35.72 3.81 -3.17
CA GLN A 241 -35.37 5.18 -3.54
C GLN A 241 -35.05 6.05 -2.32
N LYS A 242 -35.85 5.93 -1.25
CA LYS A 242 -35.64 6.68 0.00
C LYS A 242 -34.30 6.33 0.64
N VAL A 243 -33.95 5.04 0.72
CA VAL A 243 -32.65 4.63 1.29
C VAL A 243 -31.49 5.15 0.45
N LEU A 244 -31.59 5.07 -0.88
CA LEU A 244 -30.50 5.51 -1.77
C LEU A 244 -30.26 7.02 -1.81
N THR A 245 -31.29 7.81 -1.48
CA THR A 245 -31.26 9.27 -1.51
C THR A 245 -31.06 9.91 -0.13
N LYS A 246 -31.67 9.35 0.92
CA LYS A 246 -31.64 9.89 2.29
C LYS A 246 -30.74 9.11 3.25
N GLY A 247 -30.34 7.89 2.89
CA GLY A 247 -29.55 7.00 3.73
C GLY A 247 -30.43 5.97 4.46
N LEU A 248 -29.77 5.10 5.21
CA LEU A 248 -30.41 4.13 6.12
C LEU A 248 -31.01 4.82 7.34
#